data_AF-A0A497C9A4-F1
#
_entry.id   AF-A0A497C9A4-F1
#
_cell.length_a   1.000
_cell.length_b   1.000
_cell.length_c   1.000
_cell.angle_alpha   90.00
_cell.angle_beta   90.00
_cell.angle_gamma   90.00
#
_symmetry.space_group_name_H-M   'P 1'
#
loop_
_entity.id
_entity.type
_entity.pdbx_description
1 polymer ?
#
loop_
_entity_poly.entity_id
_entity_poly.type
_entity_poly.pdbx_seq_one_letter_code
_entity_poly.pdbx_strand_id
1 'polypeptide(L)'
;MTRWIRFFIVLIVGIGLGVLYGRVVNPVEYVNTTTESLRSDYKTDYVLMVAEVYQTDQDLRWAMNRLALLGCETPQACVETALDFAVQSGYAAPDLSLIEDLNFALGGNE
;
A
#
# COMPACT_ATOMS: atom_id res chain seq x y z
N MET A 1 54.62 -2.96 9.36
CA MET A 1 53.42 -3.78 9.08
C MET A 1 52.41 -3.78 10.23
N THR A 2 52.79 -4.01 11.49
CA THR A 2 51.86 -4.12 12.65
C THR A 2 50.97 -2.90 12.92
N ARG A 3 51.41 -1.69 12.54
CA ARG A 3 50.63 -0.45 12.69
C ARG A 3 49.38 -0.41 11.82
N TRP A 4 49.45 -0.99 10.62
CA TRP A 4 48.32 -1.03 9.68
C TRP A 4 47.30 -2.10 10.09
N ILE A 5 47.77 -3.23 10.62
CA ILE A 5 46.89 -4.30 11.14
C ILE A 5 46.02 -3.78 12.29
N ARG A 6 46.60 -3.02 13.23
CA ARG A 6 45.84 -2.41 14.33
C ARG A 6 44.77 -1.43 13.84
N PHE A 7 45.06 -0.67 12.79
CA PHE A 7 44.09 0.24 12.17
C PHE A 7 42.89 -0.51 11.58
N PHE A 8 43.14 -1.58 10.82
CA PHE A 8 42.06 -2.40 10.27
C PHE A 8 41.23 -3.11 11.35
N ILE A 9 41.86 -3.54 12.44
CA ILE A 9 41.14 -4.15 13.57
C ILE A 9 40.17 -3.14 14.19
N VAL A 10 40.61 -1.91 14.47
CA VAL A 10 39.74 -0.87 15.05
C VAL A 10 38.61 -0.49 14.08
N LEU A 11 38.89 -0.43 12.78
CA LEU A 11 37.89 -0.16 11.74
C LEU A 11 36.80 -1.25 11.70
N ILE A 12 37.20 -2.52 11.67
CA ILE A 12 36.26 -3.65 11.65
C ILE A 12 35.44 -3.69 12.94
N VAL A 13 36.06 -3.41 14.10
CA VAL A 13 35.35 -3.33 15.37
C VAL A 13 34.34 -2.19 15.39
N GLY A 14 34.71 -1.01 14.86
CA GLY A 14 33.79 0.13 14.74
C GLY A 14 32.59 -0.15 13.84
N ILE A 15 32.83 -0.78 12.67
CA ILE A 15 31.77 -1.20 11.75
C ILE A 15 30.87 -2.25 12.41
N GLY A 16 31.47 -3.27 13.04
CA GLY A 16 30.74 -4.32 13.74
C GLY A 16 29.84 -3.76 14.83
N LEU A 17 30.38 -2.88 15.68
CA LEU A 17 29.61 -2.21 16.74
C LEU A 17 28.52 -1.30 16.17
N GLY A 18 28.76 -0.55 15.10
CA GLY A 18 27.75 0.29 14.46
C GLY A 18 26.58 -0.50 13.88
N VAL A 19 26.86 -1.63 13.23
CA VAL A 19 25.83 -2.54 12.70
C VAL A 19 25.04 -3.20 13.84
N LEU A 20 25.72 -3.62 14.90
CA LEU A 20 25.09 -4.25 16.06
C LEU A 20 24.18 -3.25 16.80
N TYR A 21 24.65 -2.02 16.97
CA TYR A 21 23.87 -0.93 17.59
C TYR A 21 22.66 -0.55 16.72
N GLY A 22 22.87 -0.41 15.41
CA GLY A 22 21.79 -0.13 14.45
C GLY A 22 20.73 -1.21 14.42
N ARG A 23 21.08 -2.48 14.65
CA ARG A 23 20.11 -3.58 14.69
C ARG A 23 19.39 -3.74 16.04
N VAL A 24 20.04 -3.42 17.16
CA VAL A 24 19.50 -3.68 18.51
C VAL A 24 18.76 -2.48 19.10
N VAL A 25 19.23 -1.25 18.85
CA VAL A 25 18.66 -0.03 19.47
C VAL A 25 17.51 0.54 18.64
N ASN A 26 17.58 0.39 17.33
CA ASN A 26 16.50 0.80 16.43
C ASN A 26 16.43 -0.22 15.29
N PRO A 27 15.95 -1.44 15.55
CA PRO A 27 15.76 -2.42 14.48
C PRO A 27 14.99 -1.71 13.38
N VAL A 28 15.48 -1.77 12.15
CA VAL A 28 14.65 -1.49 10.98
C VAL A 28 13.50 -2.49 11.08
N GLU A 29 12.41 -2.06 11.71
CA GLU A 29 11.12 -2.68 11.55
C GLU A 29 10.82 -2.54 10.06
N TYR A 30 11.18 -3.58 9.32
CA TYR A 30 10.46 -3.93 8.12
C TYR A 30 9.05 -4.29 8.59
N VAL A 31 8.24 -3.26 8.87
CA VAL A 31 6.83 -3.40 9.19
C VAL A 31 6.20 -3.95 7.92
N ASN A 32 6.10 -5.27 7.88
CA ASN A 32 5.11 -6.06 7.16
C ASN A 32 4.96 -5.73 5.67
N THR A 33 5.66 -6.51 4.87
CA THR A 33 5.40 -6.79 3.46
C THR A 33 4.08 -7.55 3.30
N THR A 34 2.97 -6.98 3.75
CA THR A 34 1.62 -7.49 3.53
C THR A 34 0.79 -6.34 2.99
N THR A 35 0.07 -6.61 1.91
CA THR A 35 -0.89 -5.69 1.25
C THR A 35 -1.91 -5.08 2.22
N GLU A 36 -2.04 -5.65 3.43
CA GLU A 36 -2.79 -5.10 4.56
C GLU A 36 -2.24 -3.77 5.11
N SER A 37 -0.90 -3.56 5.09
CA SER A 37 -0.22 -2.34 5.57
C SER A 37 -0.12 -1.23 4.52
N LEU A 38 -0.77 -1.37 3.36
CA LEU A 38 -0.98 -0.22 2.50
C LEU A 38 -1.80 0.79 3.29
N ARG A 39 -1.25 2.00 3.49
CA ARG A 39 -2.01 3.16 3.95
C ARG A 39 -3.26 3.26 3.07
N SER A 40 -4.36 3.75 3.66
CA SER A 40 -5.65 3.83 2.97
C SER A 40 -5.56 4.61 1.65
N ASP A 41 -4.57 5.49 1.50
CA ASP A 41 -4.22 6.18 0.25
C ASP A 41 -3.92 5.21 -0.90
N TYR A 42 -3.01 4.26 -0.75
CA TYR A 42 -2.65 3.32 -1.81
C TYR A 42 -3.76 2.31 -2.13
N LYS A 43 -4.60 1.96 -1.15
CA LYS A 43 -5.77 1.09 -1.42
C LYS A 43 -6.80 1.85 -2.24
N THR A 44 -7.04 3.11 -1.91
CA THR A 44 -7.91 4.00 -2.68
C THR A 44 -7.37 4.24 -4.08
N ASP A 45 -6.08 4.53 -4.24
CA ASP A 45 -5.45 4.69 -5.57
C ASP A 45 -5.59 3.42 -6.42
N TYR A 46 -5.47 2.24 -5.81
CA TYR A 46 -5.68 0.98 -6.52
C TYR A 46 -7.14 0.76 -6.91
N VAL A 47 -8.10 1.08 -6.04
CA VAL A 47 -9.53 1.04 -6.37
C VAL A 47 -9.85 2.01 -7.50
N LEU A 48 -9.26 3.21 -7.49
CA LEU A 48 -9.41 4.19 -8.57
C LEU A 48 -8.89 3.64 -9.90
N MET A 49 -7.70 3.04 -9.93
CA MET A 49 -7.19 2.39 -11.16
C MET A 49 -8.12 1.28 -11.66
N VAL A 50 -8.72 0.50 -10.76
CA VAL A 50 -9.70 -0.52 -11.14
C VAL A 50 -10.97 0.12 -11.72
N ALA A 51 -11.42 1.22 -11.13
CA ALA A 51 -12.59 1.98 -11.59
C ALA A 51 -12.37 2.60 -12.99
N GLU A 52 -11.19 3.16 -13.25
CA GLU A 52 -10.80 3.70 -14.57
C GLU A 52 -10.84 2.62 -15.66
N VAL A 53 -10.25 1.45 -15.39
CA VAL A 53 -10.26 0.33 -16.33
C VAL A 53 -11.67 -0.21 -16.51
N TYR A 54 -12.46 -0.31 -15.44
CA TYR A 54 -13.86 -0.69 -15.53
C TYR A 54 -14.68 0.27 -16.39
N GLN A 55 -14.45 1.59 -16.29
CA GLN A 55 -15.15 2.56 -17.14
C GLN A 55 -14.86 2.32 -18.64
N THR A 56 -13.64 1.90 -18.97
CA THR A 56 -13.21 1.66 -20.35
C THR A 56 -13.71 0.31 -20.88
N ASP A 57 -13.52 -0.76 -20.11
CA ASP A 57 -13.77 -2.14 -20.55
C ASP A 57 -15.17 -2.65 -20.19
N GLN A 58 -15.85 -2.00 -19.24
CA GLN A 58 -17.14 -2.39 -18.65
C GLN A 58 -17.21 -3.85 -18.16
N ASP A 59 -16.05 -4.46 -17.86
CA ASP A 59 -15.97 -5.82 -17.33
C ASP A 59 -16.01 -5.83 -15.79
N LEU A 60 -17.21 -5.97 -15.26
CA LEU A 60 -17.44 -6.06 -13.81
C LEU A 60 -16.73 -7.28 -13.19
N ARG A 61 -16.62 -8.39 -13.92
CA ARG A 61 -15.99 -9.61 -13.42
C ARG A 61 -14.47 -9.44 -13.30
N TRP A 62 -13.86 -8.72 -14.23
CA TRP A 62 -12.46 -8.32 -14.13
C TRP A 62 -12.24 -7.44 -12.90
N ALA A 63 -13.09 -6.43 -12.69
CA ALA A 63 -12.99 -5.52 -11.55
C ALA A 63 -13.13 -6.27 -10.21
N MET A 64 -14.13 -7.15 -10.07
CA MET A 64 -14.32 -7.97 -8.87
C MET A 64 -13.11 -8.85 -8.55
N ASN A 65 -12.53 -9.51 -9.56
CA ASN A 65 -11.32 -10.33 -9.38
C ASN A 65 -10.13 -9.49 -8.92
N ARG A 66 -10.03 -8.26 -9.41
CA ARG A 66 -8.94 -7.33 -9.07
C ARG A 66 -9.09 -6.75 -7.66
N LEU A 67 -10.32 -6.47 -7.25
CA LEU A 67 -10.68 -6.02 -5.91
C LEU A 67 -10.51 -7.12 -4.85
N ALA A 68 -10.76 -8.39 -5.20
CA ALA A 68 -10.53 -9.52 -4.31
C ALA A 68 -9.06 -9.66 -3.86
N LEU A 69 -8.11 -9.11 -4.62
CA LEU A 69 -6.69 -9.10 -4.26
C LEU A 69 -6.36 -8.15 -3.09
N LEU A 70 -7.24 -7.20 -2.76
CA LEU A 70 -7.05 -6.32 -1.60
C LEU A 70 -7.37 -7.02 -0.26
N GLY A 71 -7.96 -8.22 -0.30
CA GLY A 71 -8.25 -9.01 0.90
C GLY A 71 -9.42 -8.50 1.74
N CYS A 72 -10.30 -7.66 1.20
CA CYS A 72 -11.53 -7.27 1.90
C CYS A 72 -12.54 -8.40 1.90
N GLU A 73 -13.48 -8.34 2.86
CA GLU A 73 -14.56 -9.33 3.02
C GLU A 73 -15.45 -9.43 1.78
N THR A 74 -15.71 -8.29 1.12
CA THR A 74 -16.39 -8.21 -0.17
C THR A 74 -15.72 -7.17 -1.07
N PRO A 75 -15.78 -7.33 -2.41
CA PRO A 75 -15.31 -6.31 -3.34
C PRO A 75 -15.96 -4.94 -3.11
N GLN A 76 -17.24 -4.93 -2.76
CA GLN A 76 -17.99 -3.71 -2.44
C GLN A 76 -17.44 -3.00 -1.20
N ALA A 77 -17.17 -3.73 -0.11
CA ALA A 77 -16.62 -3.13 1.11
C ALA A 77 -15.25 -2.48 0.86
N CYS A 78 -14.43 -3.00 -0.07
CA CYS A 78 -13.20 -2.34 -0.50
C CYS A 78 -13.48 -0.97 -1.13
N VAL A 79 -14.49 -0.91 -2.01
CA VAL A 79 -14.81 0.30 -2.78
C VAL A 79 -15.45 1.35 -1.88
N GLU A 80 -16.34 0.97 -0.97
CA GLU A 80 -16.94 1.87 0.05
C GLU A 80 -15.85 2.49 0.93
N THR A 81 -14.96 1.67 1.48
CA THR A 81 -13.84 2.15 2.31
C THR A 81 -12.92 3.09 1.51
N ALA A 82 -12.69 2.79 0.23
CA ALA A 82 -11.89 3.62 -0.66
C ALA A 82 -12.57 4.96 -0.97
N LEU A 83 -13.89 4.96 -1.19
CA LEU A 83 -14.70 6.15 -1.45
C LEU A 83 -14.72 7.08 -0.23
N ASP A 84 -14.96 6.54 0.96
CA ASP A 84 -14.92 7.30 2.22
C ASP A 84 -13.57 7.99 2.43
N PHE A 85 -12.48 7.28 2.12
CA PHE A 85 -11.14 7.84 2.19
C PHE A 85 -10.88 8.89 1.11
N ALA A 86 -11.34 8.67 -0.11
CA ALA A 86 -11.18 9.60 -1.23
C ALA A 86 -11.87 10.95 -0.94
N VAL A 87 -13.09 10.90 -0.36
CA VAL A 87 -13.84 12.09 0.08
C VAL A 87 -13.10 12.82 1.20
N GLN A 88 -12.65 12.09 2.23
CA GLN A 88 -11.90 12.70 3.35
C GLN A 88 -10.56 13.31 2.92
N SER A 89 -9.92 12.72 1.91
CA SER A 89 -8.64 13.17 1.39
C SER A 89 -8.75 14.26 0.32
N GLY A 90 -9.96 14.59 -0.13
CA GLY A 90 -10.22 15.65 -1.10
C GLY A 90 -9.83 15.31 -2.54
N TYR A 91 -10.09 14.08 -2.98
CA TYR A 91 -9.87 13.65 -4.36
C TYR A 91 -10.69 14.49 -5.35
N ALA A 92 -10.26 14.53 -6.61
CA ALA A 92 -10.95 15.32 -7.63
C ALA A 92 -12.35 14.75 -7.93
N ALA A 93 -13.30 15.63 -8.25
CA ALA A 93 -14.68 15.22 -8.53
C ALA A 93 -14.82 14.13 -9.64
N PRO A 94 -14.03 14.16 -10.73
CA PRO A 94 -14.06 13.08 -11.72
C PRO A 94 -13.62 11.72 -11.15
N ASP A 95 -12.62 11.70 -10.28
CA ASP A 95 -12.08 10.47 -9.69
C ASP A 95 -13.09 9.86 -8.70
N LEU A 96 -13.77 10.72 -7.93
CA LEU A 96 -14.86 10.31 -7.06
C LEU A 96 -16.00 9.66 -7.86
N SER A 97 -16.39 10.26 -8.99
CA SER A 97 -17.45 9.68 -9.83
C SER A 97 -17.10 8.31 -10.39
N LEU A 98 -15.83 8.03 -10.69
CA LEU A 98 -15.39 6.72 -11.17
C LEU A 98 -15.53 5.65 -10.08
N ILE A 99 -15.07 5.96 -8.86
CA ILE A 99 -15.16 5.06 -7.71
C ILE A 99 -16.62 4.80 -7.35
N GLU A 100 -17.45 5.84 -7.42
CA GLU A 100 -18.89 5.77 -7.17
C GLU A 100 -19.64 4.93 -8.23
N ASP A 101 -19.34 5.12 -9.52
CA ASP A 101 -19.88 4.31 -10.62
C ASP A 101 -19.53 2.82 -10.46
N LEU A 102 -18.29 2.53 -10.03
CA LEU A 102 -17.87 1.16 -9.72
C LEU A 102 -18.63 0.61 -8.50
N ASN A 103 -18.86 1.43 -7.48
CA ASN A 103 -19.63 1.03 -6.30
C ASN A 103 -21.07 0.65 -6.67
N PHE A 104 -21.75 1.48 -7.47
CA PHE A 104 -23.09 1.20 -7.98
C PHE A 104 -23.14 -0.08 -8.82
N ALA A 105 -22.15 -0.29 -9.69
CA ALA A 105 -22.08 -1.49 -10.52
C ALA A 105 -21.92 -2.78 -9.71
N LEU A 106 -21.29 -2.71 -8.53
CA LEU A 106 -21.14 -3.83 -7.61
C LEU A 106 -22.39 -4.10 -6.76
N GLY A 107 -23.41 -3.25 -6.84
CA GLY A 107 -24.64 -3.35 -6.06
C GLY A 107 -24.64 -2.50 -4.78
N GLY A 108 -23.74 -1.50 -4.69
CA GLY A 108 -23.83 -0.43 -3.70
C GLY A 108 -25.15 0.30 -3.85
N ASN A 109 -26.04 0.13 -2.88
CA ASN A 109 -27.29 0.87 -2.81
C ASN A 109 -27.09 1.98 -1.78
N GLU A 110 -27.59 3.18 -2.13
CA GLU A 110 -27.57 4.41 -1.34
C GLU A 110 -27.87 4.23 0.16
#